data_AF-A0A7C3Z9L4-F1
#
_entry.id   AF-A0A7C3Z9L4-F1
#
_cell.length_a   1.000
_cell.length_b   1.000
_cell.length_c   1.000
_cell.angle_alpha   90.00
_cell.angle_beta   90.00
_cell.angle_gamma   90.00
#
_symmetry.space_group_name_H-M   'P 1'
#
loop_
_entity.id
_entity.type
_entity.pdbx_description
1 polymer ?
#
loop_
_entity_poly.entity_id
_entity_poly.type
_entity_poly.pdbx_seq_one_letter_code
_entity_poly.pdbx_strand_id
1 'polypeptide(L)'
;MKKLCLVLILLIIFPAVNVNAFKYDVVREVNLDVPAVSQTSEGLVGVLSRLNVAVAYPGSGRVYFSATPLTELDTQATARVAALVSSSVIGDEYLRYDFFVSLESESLIIGGPSAGAAIAAAMMVAILNIKGLDVNVRSDVTLTGMINPDGTIGPVGGVYAKMKAAAEKGYRIFIVPYGQSIDYDEKTVVEQRGPHRIIRTVREKVDLVSEGERLGVRVVEALTIYDVFKYLTGYEFKAKEYAVFMPKDVRERLKSWSISLLDEYDGLASYKYDSRLSNAVGEASKLASEARSMIDTSPYVSASRAFSALCMMYYVKYADEYLKSSNKGKYINDLVDSVNKTLVEVESALNSTSPSIRCIEAYIGA
;
A
#
# COMPACT_ATOMS: atom_id res chain seq x y z
N MET A 1 -63.56 -0.77 18.68
CA MET A 1 -63.32 -0.01 17.43
C MET A 1 -62.45 1.24 17.64
N LYS A 2 -62.71 2.13 18.61
CA LYS A 2 -61.91 3.36 18.81
C LYS A 2 -60.40 3.15 19.09
N LYS A 3 -60.02 2.10 19.82
CA LYS A 3 -58.59 1.78 20.07
C LYS A 3 -57.85 1.26 18.84
N LEU A 4 -58.55 0.63 17.89
CA LEU A 4 -57.96 0.09 16.66
C LEU A 4 -57.67 1.21 15.64
N CYS A 5 -58.56 2.21 15.55
CA CYS A 5 -58.31 3.42 14.75
C CYS A 5 -57.13 4.25 15.28
N LEU A 6 -56.92 4.30 16.61
CA LEU A 6 -55.81 5.08 17.18
C LEU A 6 -54.44 4.48 16.85
N VAL A 7 -54.35 3.14 16.82
CA VAL A 7 -53.12 2.42 16.42
C VAL A 7 -52.84 2.59 14.92
N LEU A 8 -53.89 2.55 14.08
CA LEU A 8 -53.74 2.81 12.65
C LEU A 8 -53.31 4.25 12.36
N ILE A 9 -53.83 5.23 13.10
CA ILE A 9 -53.41 6.64 12.98
C ILE A 9 -51.97 6.83 13.48
N LEU A 10 -51.54 6.14 14.56
CA LEU A 10 -50.15 6.19 15.02
C LEU A 10 -49.16 5.58 14.00
N LEU A 11 -49.57 4.57 13.24
CA LEU A 11 -48.78 3.97 12.16
C LEU A 11 -48.65 4.87 10.92
N ILE A 12 -49.63 5.75 10.67
CA ILE A 12 -49.58 6.73 9.57
C ILE A 12 -48.73 7.96 9.95
N ILE A 13 -48.54 8.23 11.25
CA ILE A 13 -47.72 9.34 11.76
C ILE A 13 -46.30 8.87 12.13
N PHE A 14 -45.89 7.64 11.81
CA PHE A 14 -44.46 7.35 11.79
C PHE A 14 -43.86 8.30 10.76
N PRO A 15 -43.04 9.31 11.14
CA PRO A 15 -42.36 10.10 10.15
C PRO A 15 -41.62 9.07 9.31
N ALA A 16 -41.76 9.16 7.99
CA ALA A 16 -40.85 8.49 7.10
C ALA A 16 -39.46 8.84 7.64
N VAL A 17 -38.84 7.88 8.34
CA VAL A 17 -37.46 8.01 8.74
C VAL A 17 -36.80 8.17 7.40
N ASN A 18 -36.38 9.40 7.10
CA ASN A 18 -35.55 9.66 5.95
C ASN A 18 -34.27 8.89 6.28
N VAL A 19 -34.28 7.60 5.91
CA VAL A 19 -33.07 6.84 5.74
C VAL A 19 -32.36 7.68 4.69
N ASN A 20 -31.29 8.36 5.11
CA ASN A 20 -30.33 8.97 4.20
C ASN A 20 -29.68 7.82 3.44
N ALA A 21 -30.44 7.22 2.52
CA ALA A 21 -29.93 6.28 1.54
C ALA A 21 -28.99 7.09 0.66
N PHE A 22 -27.80 6.56 0.42
CA PHE A 22 -26.88 7.12 -0.54
C PHE A 22 -27.60 7.34 -1.86
N LYS A 23 -27.73 8.60 -2.30
CA LYS A 23 -28.32 8.98 -3.58
C LYS A 23 -27.20 9.44 -4.48
N TYR A 24 -26.85 8.59 -5.44
CA TYR A 24 -25.86 8.87 -6.47
C TYR A 24 -26.57 9.10 -7.80
N ASP A 25 -26.19 10.15 -8.52
CA ASP A 25 -26.71 10.48 -9.85
C ASP A 25 -26.02 9.62 -10.92
N VAL A 26 -24.71 9.39 -10.76
CA VAL A 26 -23.90 8.60 -11.69
C VAL A 26 -22.95 7.71 -10.90
N VAL A 27 -22.80 6.47 -11.36
CA VAL A 27 -21.77 5.53 -10.93
C VAL A 27 -21.02 5.03 -12.16
N ARG A 28 -19.69 5.00 -12.09
CA ARG A 28 -18.82 4.41 -13.12
C ARG A 28 -17.93 3.35 -12.51
N GLU A 29 -17.85 2.21 -13.17
CA GLU A 29 -17.09 1.05 -12.74
C GLU A 29 -15.93 0.79 -13.69
N VAL A 30 -14.80 0.34 -13.13
CA VAL A 30 -13.58 0.00 -13.84
C VAL A 30 -13.00 -1.26 -13.21
N ASN A 31 -12.75 -2.26 -14.06
CA ASN A 31 -12.27 -3.57 -13.64
C ASN A 31 -10.88 -3.84 -14.22
N LEU A 32 -10.00 -4.39 -13.40
CA LEU A 32 -8.61 -4.70 -13.71
C LEU A 32 -8.23 -6.00 -13.01
N ASP A 33 -7.37 -6.82 -13.61
CA ASP A 33 -6.68 -7.85 -12.82
C ASP A 33 -5.28 -7.34 -12.45
N VAL A 34 -4.92 -7.49 -11.17
CA VAL A 34 -3.67 -7.00 -10.58
C VAL A 34 -2.88 -8.17 -9.99
N PRO A 35 -1.57 -8.31 -10.29
CA PRO A 35 -0.78 -9.40 -9.73
C PRO A 35 -0.45 -9.15 -8.25
N ALA A 36 -0.61 -10.19 -7.46
CA ALA A 36 -0.21 -10.28 -6.07
C ALA A 36 0.80 -11.44 -5.90
N VAL A 37 1.34 -11.57 -4.68
CA VAL A 37 2.19 -12.71 -4.31
C VAL A 37 1.56 -13.48 -3.17
N SER A 38 1.78 -14.79 -3.17
CA SER A 38 1.45 -15.69 -2.08
C SER A 38 2.70 -16.48 -1.68
N GLN A 39 2.93 -16.61 -0.38
CA GLN A 39 4.06 -17.36 0.15
C GLN A 39 3.70 -18.85 0.23
N THR A 40 4.48 -19.70 -0.43
CA THR A 40 4.35 -21.16 -0.37
C THR A 40 5.59 -21.80 0.26
N SER A 41 5.56 -23.11 0.51
CA SER A 41 6.73 -23.86 0.99
C SER A 41 7.89 -23.90 -0.02
N GLU A 42 7.61 -23.67 -1.30
CA GLU A 42 8.59 -23.72 -2.38
C GLU A 42 9.15 -22.34 -2.74
N GLY A 43 8.50 -21.26 -2.29
CA GLY A 43 8.89 -19.87 -2.55
C GLY A 43 7.69 -18.96 -2.77
N LEU A 44 7.95 -17.77 -3.30
CA LEU A 44 6.92 -16.82 -3.68
C LEU A 44 6.28 -17.22 -5.01
N VAL A 45 4.95 -17.33 -5.03
CA VAL A 45 4.17 -17.60 -6.24
C VAL A 45 3.28 -16.39 -6.54
N GLY A 46 3.25 -15.97 -7.79
CA GLY A 46 2.38 -14.90 -8.24
C GLY A 46 0.96 -15.40 -8.47
N VAL A 47 -0.04 -14.59 -8.10
CA VAL A 47 -1.45 -14.85 -8.40
C VAL A 47 -2.08 -13.59 -8.99
N LEU A 48 -3.15 -13.71 -9.76
CA LEU A 48 -3.92 -12.57 -10.23
C LEU A 48 -5.12 -12.37 -9.31
N SER A 49 -5.30 -11.13 -8.88
CA SER A 49 -6.45 -10.70 -8.09
C SER A 49 -7.33 -9.79 -8.95
N ARG A 50 -8.64 -9.95 -8.88
CA ARG A 50 -9.59 -9.10 -9.57
C ARG A 50 -9.85 -7.85 -8.74
N LEU A 51 -9.52 -6.70 -9.31
CA LEU A 51 -9.77 -5.38 -8.75
C LEU A 51 -10.99 -4.78 -9.47
N ASN A 52 -12.06 -4.52 -8.72
CA ASN A 52 -13.20 -3.75 -9.19
C ASN A 52 -13.24 -2.41 -8.43
N VAL A 53 -13.26 -1.31 -9.16
CA VAL A 53 -13.36 0.04 -8.62
C VAL A 53 -14.62 0.70 -9.15
N ALA A 54 -15.44 1.24 -8.26
CA ALA A 54 -16.56 2.10 -8.61
C ALA A 54 -16.37 3.49 -8.00
N VAL A 55 -16.71 4.52 -8.76
CA VAL A 55 -16.76 5.90 -8.29
C VAL A 55 -18.17 6.43 -8.50
N ALA A 56 -18.73 7.04 -7.47
CA ALA A 56 -20.09 7.59 -7.48
C ALA A 56 -20.09 9.09 -7.27
N TYR A 57 -21.02 9.79 -7.95
CA TYR A 57 -21.22 11.23 -7.86
C TYR A 57 -22.72 11.56 -7.73
N PRO A 58 -23.13 12.55 -6.91
CA PRO A 58 -22.30 13.28 -5.94
C PRO A 58 -22.00 12.42 -4.71
N GLY A 59 -20.83 12.62 -4.11
CA GLY A 59 -20.39 11.92 -2.90
C GLY A 59 -19.92 12.85 -1.80
N SER A 60 -19.20 12.29 -0.84
CA SER A 60 -18.71 12.98 0.36
C SER A 60 -17.24 12.66 0.69
N GLY A 61 -16.52 12.03 -0.22
CA GLY A 61 -15.14 11.59 -0.05
C GLY A 61 -14.99 10.26 0.68
N ARG A 62 -16.05 9.47 0.84
CA ARG A 62 -15.97 8.19 1.56
C ARG A 62 -15.29 7.14 0.70
N VAL A 63 -14.43 6.34 1.31
CA VAL A 63 -13.76 5.21 0.64
C VAL A 63 -14.18 3.94 1.34
N TYR A 64 -14.86 3.08 0.59
CA TYR A 64 -15.30 1.75 1.00
C TYR A 64 -14.34 0.73 0.39
N PHE A 65 -13.82 -0.14 1.23
CA PHE A 65 -12.93 -1.22 0.81
C PHE A 65 -13.53 -2.55 1.22
N SER A 66 -13.58 -3.48 0.28
CA SER A 66 -13.97 -4.87 0.50
C SER A 66 -12.91 -5.78 -0.11
N ALA A 67 -12.60 -6.88 0.57
CA ALA A 67 -11.71 -7.90 0.05
C ALA A 67 -12.22 -9.30 0.38
N THR A 68 -11.93 -10.23 -0.52
CA THR A 68 -12.16 -11.65 -0.35
C THR A 68 -10.90 -12.42 -0.76
N PRO A 69 -10.19 -13.10 0.17
CA PRO A 69 -10.43 -13.18 1.63
C PRO A 69 -10.10 -11.87 2.37
N LEU A 70 -10.18 -11.89 3.71
CA LEU A 70 -9.87 -10.73 4.56
C LEU A 70 -8.51 -10.10 4.19
N THR A 71 -8.48 -8.77 4.22
CA THR A 71 -7.31 -7.97 3.85
C THR A 71 -6.62 -7.37 5.06
N GLU A 72 -5.33 -7.08 4.91
CA GLU A 72 -4.57 -6.26 5.86
C GLU A 72 -5.01 -4.78 5.83
N LEU A 73 -4.77 -4.06 6.94
CA LEU A 73 -5.16 -2.65 7.11
C LEU A 73 -4.46 -1.71 6.12
N ASP A 74 -3.24 -2.06 5.71
CA ASP A 74 -2.42 -1.27 4.78
C ASP A 74 -3.05 -1.11 3.39
N THR A 75 -3.82 -2.09 2.95
CA THR A 75 -4.50 -2.12 1.66
C THR A 75 -5.71 -1.17 1.67
N GLN A 76 -6.39 -1.06 2.81
CA GLN A 76 -7.48 -0.09 3.01
C GLN A 76 -6.96 1.35 3.03
N ALA A 77 -5.85 1.59 3.74
CA ALA A 77 -5.18 2.89 3.74
C ALA A 77 -4.72 3.29 2.32
N THR A 78 -4.22 2.32 1.55
CA THR A 78 -3.81 2.52 0.15
C THR A 78 -4.96 3.02 -0.73
N ALA A 79 -6.17 2.47 -0.57
CA ALA A 79 -7.34 2.92 -1.33
C ALA A 79 -7.72 4.39 -1.05
N ARG A 80 -7.51 4.86 0.19
CA ARG A 80 -7.75 6.26 0.56
C ARG A 80 -6.73 7.21 -0.07
N VAL A 81 -5.45 6.83 -0.06
CA VAL A 81 -4.40 7.59 -0.76
C VAL A 81 -4.69 7.63 -2.26
N ALA A 82 -5.10 6.51 -2.85
CA ALA A 82 -5.49 6.44 -4.26
C ALA A 82 -6.65 7.38 -4.62
N ALA A 83 -7.68 7.48 -3.77
CA ALA A 83 -8.82 8.39 -3.96
C ALA A 83 -8.40 9.88 -3.94
N LEU A 84 -7.52 10.24 -3.01
CA LEU A 84 -6.95 11.59 -2.93
C LEU A 84 -6.12 11.92 -4.16
N VAL A 85 -5.20 11.03 -4.53
CA VAL A 85 -4.28 11.24 -5.67
C VAL A 85 -5.05 11.29 -6.99
N SER A 86 -5.97 10.35 -7.23
CA SER A 86 -6.75 10.30 -8.48
C SER A 86 -7.54 11.59 -8.73
N SER A 87 -8.23 12.11 -7.70
CA SER A 87 -8.99 13.36 -7.79
C SER A 87 -8.06 14.56 -8.01
N SER A 88 -6.96 14.62 -7.25
CA SER A 88 -5.98 15.71 -7.34
C SER A 88 -5.30 15.78 -8.71
N VAL A 89 -4.93 14.62 -9.28
CA VAL A 89 -4.30 14.51 -10.60
C VAL A 89 -5.23 14.97 -11.72
N ILE A 90 -6.53 14.68 -11.61
CA ILE A 90 -7.55 15.14 -12.56
C ILE A 90 -7.85 16.65 -12.38
N GLY A 91 -7.46 17.23 -11.25
CA GLY A 91 -7.79 18.61 -10.89
C GLY A 91 -9.24 18.77 -10.44
N ASP A 92 -9.78 17.77 -9.75
CA ASP A 92 -11.10 17.81 -9.11
C ASP A 92 -10.99 17.60 -7.59
N GLU A 93 -12.08 17.88 -6.88
CA GLU A 93 -12.12 17.76 -5.43
C GLU A 93 -12.55 16.35 -5.00
N TYR A 94 -11.74 15.69 -4.17
CA TYR A 94 -12.01 14.32 -3.73
C TYR A 94 -13.35 14.17 -2.98
N LEU A 95 -13.77 15.22 -2.26
CA LEU A 95 -15.01 15.25 -1.49
C LEU A 95 -16.28 15.16 -2.35
N ARG A 96 -16.16 15.34 -3.67
CA ARG A 96 -17.30 15.27 -4.59
C ARG A 96 -17.69 13.85 -4.94
N TYR A 97 -16.92 12.86 -4.54
CA TYR A 97 -17.08 11.47 -4.94
C TYR A 97 -17.10 10.53 -3.73
N ASP A 98 -17.82 9.43 -3.83
CA ASP A 98 -17.61 8.27 -2.96
C ASP A 98 -16.98 7.16 -3.79
N PHE A 99 -16.08 6.40 -3.17
CA PHE A 99 -15.21 5.43 -3.81
C PHE A 99 -15.47 4.04 -3.23
N PHE A 100 -15.58 3.05 -4.11
CA PHE A 100 -15.78 1.66 -3.73
C PHE A 100 -14.70 0.82 -4.38
N VAL A 101 -13.99 0.05 -3.57
CA VAL A 101 -12.92 -0.84 -4.03
C VAL A 101 -13.23 -2.24 -3.55
N SER A 102 -13.29 -3.19 -4.49
CA SER A 102 -13.42 -4.62 -4.20
C SER A 102 -12.20 -5.33 -4.77
N LEU A 103 -11.54 -6.14 -3.94
CA LEU A 103 -10.38 -6.93 -4.33
C LEU A 103 -10.62 -8.41 -4.02
N GLU A 104 -10.69 -9.23 -5.06
CA GLU A 104 -10.93 -10.67 -4.95
C GLU A 104 -9.67 -11.44 -5.36
N SER A 105 -9.20 -12.36 -4.52
CA SER A 105 -8.02 -13.18 -4.80
C SER A 105 -8.23 -14.63 -4.39
N GLU A 106 -7.56 -15.54 -5.08
CA GLU A 106 -7.45 -16.95 -4.69
C GLU A 106 -6.35 -17.16 -3.62
N SER A 107 -5.53 -16.14 -3.34
CA SER A 107 -4.55 -16.18 -2.23
C SER A 107 -5.26 -16.21 -0.88
N LEU A 108 -4.66 -16.90 0.10
CA LEU A 108 -5.15 -16.99 1.48
C LEU A 108 -5.20 -15.63 2.20
N ILE A 109 -4.30 -14.72 1.84
CA ILE A 109 -4.21 -13.37 2.41
C ILE A 109 -3.97 -12.38 1.28
N ILE A 110 -4.68 -11.26 1.36
CA ILE A 110 -4.48 -10.07 0.53
C ILE A 110 -3.90 -8.98 1.42
N GLY A 111 -2.75 -8.44 1.05
CA GLY A 111 -2.07 -7.41 1.83
C GLY A 111 -1.07 -6.64 0.97
N GLY A 112 -0.58 -5.53 1.50
CA GLY A 112 0.46 -4.73 0.86
C GLY A 112 -0.09 -3.58 0.00
N PRO A 113 0.66 -2.47 -0.10
CA PRO A 113 0.27 -1.29 -0.88
C PRO A 113 0.38 -1.49 -2.40
N SER A 114 0.74 -2.68 -2.87
CA SER A 114 1.22 -2.92 -4.24
C SER A 114 0.17 -2.83 -5.35
N ALA A 115 -1.12 -2.76 -4.98
CA ALA A 115 -2.21 -2.47 -5.91
C ALA A 115 -2.55 -0.97 -6.00
N GLY A 116 -1.88 -0.11 -5.21
CA GLY A 116 -2.25 1.30 -5.07
C GLY A 116 -2.25 2.08 -6.37
N ALA A 117 -1.24 1.87 -7.22
CA ALA A 117 -1.18 2.51 -8.54
C ALA A 117 -2.35 2.09 -9.45
N ALA A 118 -2.74 0.82 -9.40
CA ALA A 118 -3.87 0.29 -10.18
C ALA A 118 -5.21 0.84 -9.69
N ILE A 119 -5.41 0.89 -8.36
CA ILE A 119 -6.59 1.48 -7.74
C ILE A 119 -6.71 2.96 -8.15
N ALA A 120 -5.63 3.72 -8.03
CA ALA A 120 -5.62 5.14 -8.38
C ALA A 120 -5.93 5.36 -9.87
N ALA A 121 -5.32 4.59 -10.77
CA ALA A 121 -5.58 4.69 -12.20
C ALA A 121 -7.03 4.31 -12.56
N ALA A 122 -7.59 3.26 -11.93
CA ALA A 122 -8.98 2.87 -12.12
C ALA A 122 -9.96 3.96 -11.64
N MET A 123 -9.69 4.56 -10.48
CA MET A 123 -10.47 5.71 -9.99
C MET A 123 -10.39 6.90 -10.95
N MET A 124 -9.20 7.18 -11.51
CA MET A 124 -9.04 8.23 -12.50
C MET A 124 -9.89 7.98 -13.76
N VAL A 125 -9.88 6.74 -14.28
CA VAL A 125 -10.73 6.36 -15.42
C VAL A 125 -12.22 6.58 -15.09
N ALA A 126 -12.67 6.10 -13.92
CA ALA A 126 -14.05 6.26 -13.49
C ALA A 126 -14.46 7.74 -13.36
N ILE A 127 -13.62 8.59 -12.74
CA ILE A 127 -13.86 10.03 -12.61
C ILE A 127 -13.95 10.70 -13.99
N LEU A 128 -13.03 10.40 -14.91
CA LEU A 128 -13.08 10.96 -16.27
C LEU A 128 -14.36 10.53 -17.02
N ASN A 129 -14.80 9.29 -16.82
CA ASN A 129 -16.04 8.77 -17.40
C ASN A 129 -17.31 9.39 -16.78
N ILE A 130 -17.26 9.79 -15.50
CA ILE A 130 -18.32 10.61 -14.88
C ILE A 130 -18.36 12.00 -15.54
N LYS A 131 -17.19 12.57 -15.83
CA LYS A 131 -17.04 13.89 -16.46
C LYS A 131 -17.31 13.89 -17.98
N GLY A 132 -17.74 12.76 -18.53
CA GLY A 132 -18.16 12.63 -19.93
C GLY A 132 -17.04 12.32 -20.93
N LEU A 133 -15.84 11.97 -20.47
CA LEU A 133 -14.82 11.38 -21.34
C LEU A 133 -15.12 9.87 -21.53
N ASP A 134 -14.64 9.29 -22.62
CA ASP A 134 -14.71 7.84 -22.86
C ASP A 134 -13.29 7.27 -22.79
N VAL A 135 -12.86 6.95 -21.57
CA VAL A 135 -11.55 6.35 -21.29
C VAL A 135 -11.77 4.92 -20.84
N ASN A 136 -11.01 4.00 -21.43
CA ASN A 136 -11.09 2.58 -21.12
C ASN A 136 -9.69 2.03 -20.79
N VAL A 137 -9.65 1.05 -19.90
CA VAL A 137 -8.41 0.32 -19.58
C VAL A 137 -8.15 -0.74 -20.63
N ARG A 138 -6.88 -0.92 -20.98
CA ARG A 138 -6.44 -1.95 -21.92
C ARG A 138 -6.44 -3.31 -21.25
N SER A 139 -7.04 -4.30 -21.90
CA SER A 139 -7.09 -5.68 -21.40
C SER A 139 -5.75 -6.42 -21.50
N ASP A 140 -4.79 -5.92 -22.28
CA ASP A 140 -3.47 -6.52 -22.47
C ASP A 140 -2.39 -5.94 -21.53
N VAL A 141 -2.77 -5.04 -20.62
CA VAL A 141 -1.88 -4.34 -19.69
C VAL A 141 -2.25 -4.68 -18.25
N THR A 142 -1.26 -5.02 -17.45
CA THR A 142 -1.40 -5.08 -15.98
C THR A 142 -0.19 -4.44 -15.30
N LEU A 143 -0.27 -4.23 -13.99
CA LEU A 143 0.72 -3.46 -13.25
C LEU A 143 0.87 -3.85 -11.78
N THR A 144 1.99 -3.44 -11.19
CA THR A 144 2.18 -3.41 -9.74
C THR A 144 2.89 -2.11 -9.34
N GLY A 145 2.60 -1.62 -8.15
CA GLY A 145 3.23 -0.41 -7.63
C GLY A 145 2.43 0.23 -6.49
N MET A 146 3.14 0.76 -5.51
CA MET A 146 2.53 1.59 -4.47
C MET A 146 2.25 2.98 -5.03
N ILE A 147 1.09 3.55 -4.72
CA ILE A 147 0.82 4.95 -5.03
C ILE A 147 1.23 5.82 -3.84
N ASN A 148 2.16 6.75 -4.06
CA ASN A 148 2.54 7.72 -3.06
C ASN A 148 1.58 8.92 -3.09
N PRO A 149 1.43 9.67 -1.98
CA PRO A 149 0.56 10.85 -1.94
C PRO A 149 0.97 11.98 -2.90
N ASP A 150 2.20 11.96 -3.42
CA ASP A 150 2.73 12.86 -4.45
C ASP A 150 2.59 12.29 -5.88
N GLY A 151 1.78 11.24 -6.06
CA GLY A 151 1.52 10.63 -7.37
C GLY A 151 2.70 9.86 -7.96
N THR A 152 3.82 9.73 -7.27
CA THR A 152 4.92 8.85 -7.67
C THR A 152 4.59 7.39 -7.39
N ILE A 153 5.20 6.48 -8.16
CA ILE A 153 5.01 5.04 -8.00
C ILE A 153 6.16 4.49 -7.15
N GLY A 154 5.82 4.01 -5.96
CA GLY A 154 6.75 3.45 -4.99
C GLY A 154 7.06 1.96 -5.22
N PRO A 155 8.19 1.48 -4.69
CA PRO A 155 8.66 0.11 -4.89
C PRO A 155 7.76 -0.92 -4.18
N VAL A 156 7.77 -2.14 -4.69
CA VAL A 156 7.00 -3.26 -4.16
C VAL A 156 7.82 -4.56 -4.15
N GLY A 157 7.41 -5.54 -3.35
CA GLY A 157 8.04 -6.86 -3.30
C GLY A 157 7.50 -7.86 -4.33
N GLY A 158 8.34 -8.84 -4.66
CA GLY A 158 7.99 -10.02 -5.47
C GLY A 158 7.59 -9.68 -6.90
N VAL A 159 8.28 -8.72 -7.52
CA VAL A 159 7.99 -8.21 -8.86
C VAL A 159 8.17 -9.32 -9.90
N TYR A 160 9.20 -10.16 -9.75
CA TYR A 160 9.42 -11.30 -10.65
C TYR A 160 8.27 -12.32 -10.63
N ALA A 161 7.82 -12.73 -9.45
CA ALA A 161 6.70 -13.67 -9.31
C ALA A 161 5.39 -13.10 -9.90
N LYS A 162 5.14 -11.81 -9.70
CA LYS A 162 4.01 -11.07 -10.27
C LYS A 162 4.07 -10.99 -11.79
N MET A 163 5.24 -10.68 -12.35
CA MET A 163 5.48 -10.64 -13.80
C MET A 163 5.20 -12.00 -14.43
N LYS A 164 5.68 -13.09 -13.83
CA LYS A 164 5.39 -14.44 -14.30
C LYS A 164 3.90 -14.73 -14.33
N ALA A 165 3.18 -14.41 -13.26
CA ALA A 165 1.73 -14.61 -13.21
C ALA A 165 1.00 -13.79 -14.30
N ALA A 166 1.45 -12.55 -14.55
CA ALA A 166 0.93 -11.74 -15.65
C ALA A 166 1.19 -12.40 -17.03
N ALA A 167 2.41 -12.88 -17.27
CA ALA A 167 2.77 -13.57 -18.51
C ALA A 167 1.95 -14.86 -18.71
N GLU A 168 1.81 -15.68 -17.68
CA GLU A 168 1.03 -16.92 -17.69
C GLU A 168 -0.46 -16.68 -18.00
N LYS A 169 -0.99 -15.51 -17.61
CA LYS A 169 -2.37 -15.08 -17.93
C LYS A 169 -2.49 -14.34 -19.26
N GLY A 170 -1.40 -14.21 -20.02
CA GLY A 170 -1.39 -13.66 -21.37
C GLY A 170 -1.34 -12.13 -21.46
N TYR A 171 -0.98 -11.44 -20.37
CA TYR A 171 -0.72 -10.01 -20.42
C TYR A 171 0.51 -9.71 -21.26
N ARG A 172 0.41 -8.68 -22.11
CA ARG A 172 1.49 -8.29 -23.05
C ARG A 172 2.37 -7.19 -22.51
N ILE A 173 1.85 -6.38 -21.60
CA ILE A 173 2.59 -5.28 -20.97
C ILE A 173 2.43 -5.41 -19.46
N PHE A 174 3.55 -5.41 -18.75
CA PHE A 174 3.61 -5.39 -17.30
C PHE A 174 4.31 -4.13 -16.81
N ILE A 175 3.58 -3.25 -16.13
CA ILE A 175 4.12 -1.99 -15.60
C ILE A 175 4.68 -2.23 -14.20
N VAL A 176 5.93 -1.80 -13.99
CA VAL A 176 6.64 -1.90 -12.70
C VAL A 176 7.10 -0.51 -12.22
N PRO A 177 7.36 -0.32 -10.92
CA PRO A 177 7.92 0.93 -10.43
C PRO A 177 9.30 1.22 -11.05
N TYR A 178 9.60 2.50 -11.25
CA TYR A 178 10.88 2.94 -11.80
C TYR A 178 12.07 2.40 -10.99
N GLY A 179 13.06 1.82 -11.68
CA GLY A 179 14.23 1.20 -11.06
C GLY A 179 13.99 -0.19 -10.48
N GLN A 180 12.82 -0.80 -10.70
CA GLN A 180 12.53 -2.20 -10.34
C GLN A 180 12.49 -3.15 -11.54
N SER A 181 13.14 -2.81 -12.66
CA SER A 181 13.43 -3.76 -13.76
C SER A 181 14.39 -4.88 -13.39
N ILE A 182 15.00 -4.82 -12.20
CA ILE A 182 15.83 -5.87 -11.63
C ILE A 182 15.19 -6.33 -10.32
N ASP A 183 15.00 -7.63 -10.17
CA ASP A 183 14.49 -8.25 -8.95
C ASP A 183 15.30 -9.52 -8.60
N TYR A 184 14.89 -10.24 -7.57
CA TYR A 184 15.52 -11.49 -7.14
C TYR A 184 14.51 -12.63 -7.12
N ASP A 185 14.88 -13.75 -7.71
CA ASP A 185 14.15 -15.02 -7.60
C ASP A 185 14.51 -15.67 -6.26
N GLU A 186 13.52 -15.80 -5.37
CA GLU A 186 13.68 -16.39 -4.04
C GLU A 186 13.34 -17.88 -4.09
N LYS A 187 14.37 -18.74 -4.09
CA LYS A 187 14.21 -20.20 -4.07
C LYS A 187 14.49 -20.74 -2.68
N THR A 188 13.56 -21.53 -2.15
CA THR A 188 13.78 -22.29 -0.91
C THR A 188 14.59 -23.54 -1.22
N VAL A 189 15.84 -23.58 -0.75
CA VAL A 189 16.71 -24.75 -0.86
C VAL A 189 16.74 -25.47 0.48
N VAL A 190 16.30 -26.73 0.49
CA VAL A 190 16.37 -27.61 1.66
C VAL A 190 17.62 -28.47 1.53
N GLU A 191 18.65 -28.19 2.33
CA GLU A 191 19.84 -29.04 2.44
C GLU A 191 19.72 -29.96 3.66
N GLN A 192 19.85 -31.26 3.46
CA GLN A 192 19.93 -32.22 4.56
C GLN A 192 21.39 -32.36 5.00
N ARG A 193 21.71 -31.94 6.23
CA ARG A 193 23.03 -32.16 6.85
C ARG A 193 22.87 -33.10 8.05
N GLY A 194 23.02 -34.40 7.80
CA GLY A 194 22.84 -35.44 8.81
C GLY A 194 21.39 -35.47 9.33
N PRO A 195 21.17 -35.48 10.66
CA PRO A 195 19.82 -35.50 11.24
C PRO A 195 19.08 -34.15 11.17
N HIS A 196 19.73 -33.08 10.72
CA HIS A 196 19.14 -31.74 10.66
C HIS A 196 18.81 -31.31 9.22
N ARG A 197 17.64 -30.68 9.05
CA ARG A 197 17.24 -30.01 7.81
C ARG A 197 17.61 -28.54 7.90
N ILE A 198 18.45 -28.07 6.98
CA ILE A 198 18.76 -26.65 6.82
C ILE A 198 17.90 -26.13 5.68
N ILE A 199 16.99 -25.22 6.00
CA ILE A 199 16.19 -24.51 5.00
C ILE A 199 16.87 -23.17 4.79
N ARG A 200 17.31 -22.90 3.56
CA ARG A 200 17.90 -21.61 3.19
C ARG A 200 17.17 -21.01 2.00
N THR A 201 16.97 -19.70 2.01
CA THR A 201 16.49 -18.97 0.85
C THR A 201 17.69 -18.50 0.04
N VAL A 202 17.76 -18.90 -1.23
CA VAL A 202 18.77 -18.41 -2.17
C VAL A 202 18.10 -17.36 -3.07
N ARG A 203 18.73 -16.20 -3.20
CA ARG A 203 18.28 -15.10 -4.04
C ARG A 203 19.12 -15.05 -5.30
N GLU A 204 18.51 -15.27 -6.45
CA GLU A 204 19.17 -15.18 -7.76
C GLU A 204 18.72 -13.89 -8.45
N LYS A 205 19.67 -13.06 -8.90
CA LYS A 205 19.35 -11.79 -9.55
C LYS A 205 18.71 -12.06 -10.92
N VAL A 206 17.57 -11.43 -11.19
CA VAL A 206 16.83 -11.54 -12.45
C VAL A 206 16.67 -10.15 -13.09
N ASP A 207 16.98 -10.08 -14.39
CA ASP A 207 16.61 -8.96 -15.24
C ASP A 207 15.20 -9.19 -15.77
N LEU A 208 14.23 -8.42 -15.30
CA LEU A 208 12.82 -8.58 -15.64
C LEU A 208 12.52 -8.21 -17.09
N VAL A 209 13.29 -7.32 -17.70
CA VAL A 209 13.06 -6.94 -19.10
C VAL A 209 13.38 -8.11 -20.01
N SER A 210 14.58 -8.69 -19.84
CA SER A 210 15.02 -9.83 -20.64
C SER A 210 14.16 -11.07 -20.39
N GLU A 211 13.82 -11.34 -19.12
CA GLU A 211 13.02 -12.49 -18.73
C GLU A 211 11.55 -12.32 -19.13
N GLY A 212 11.01 -11.11 -19.03
CA GLY A 212 9.68 -10.77 -19.53
C GLY A 212 9.55 -11.03 -21.03
N GLU A 213 10.51 -10.57 -21.84
CA GLU A 213 10.53 -10.82 -23.28
C GLU A 213 10.52 -12.32 -23.60
N ARG A 214 11.31 -13.12 -22.86
CA ARG A 214 11.34 -14.59 -22.98
C ARG A 214 9.97 -15.23 -22.68
N LEU A 215 9.23 -14.66 -21.73
CA LEU A 215 7.90 -15.12 -21.31
C LEU A 215 6.75 -14.48 -22.12
N GLY A 216 7.05 -13.60 -23.07
CA GLY A 216 6.05 -12.94 -23.91
C GLY A 216 5.36 -11.73 -23.29
N VAL A 217 5.93 -11.15 -22.22
CA VAL A 217 5.44 -9.93 -21.57
C VAL A 217 6.49 -8.81 -21.62
N ARG A 218 6.11 -7.64 -22.14
CA ARG A 218 6.98 -6.47 -22.15
C ARG A 218 6.92 -5.76 -20.81
N VAL A 219 8.04 -5.71 -20.10
CA VAL A 219 8.16 -4.93 -18.87
C VAL A 219 8.43 -3.46 -19.20
N VAL A 220 7.66 -2.56 -18.60
CA VAL A 220 7.86 -1.11 -18.72
C VAL A 220 7.90 -0.47 -17.33
N GLU A 221 8.78 0.50 -17.16
CA GLU A 221 8.90 1.23 -15.90
C GLU A 221 8.00 2.47 -15.88
N ALA A 222 7.39 2.73 -14.73
CA ALA A 222 6.59 3.93 -14.46
C ALA A 222 7.13 4.66 -13.23
N LEU A 223 7.39 5.96 -13.37
CA LEU A 223 7.84 6.81 -12.27
C LEU A 223 6.64 7.45 -11.55
N THR A 224 5.58 7.77 -12.31
CA THR A 224 4.41 8.48 -11.81
C THR A 224 3.11 7.83 -12.27
N ILE A 225 2.01 8.21 -11.62
CA ILE A 225 0.67 7.81 -12.02
C ILE A 225 0.31 8.26 -13.45
N TYR A 226 0.96 9.30 -13.98
CA TYR A 226 0.80 9.71 -15.39
C TYR A 226 1.34 8.65 -16.36
N ASP A 227 2.50 8.06 -16.06
CA ASP A 227 3.09 6.99 -16.87
C ASP A 227 2.20 5.75 -16.84
N VAL A 228 1.75 5.37 -15.65
CA VAL A 228 0.80 4.27 -15.45
C VAL A 228 -0.46 4.49 -16.28
N PHE A 229 -1.08 5.66 -16.13
CA PHE A 229 -2.35 5.97 -16.81
C PHE A 229 -2.20 5.94 -18.33
N LYS A 230 -1.10 6.51 -18.84
CA LYS A 230 -0.75 6.47 -20.27
C LYS A 230 -0.62 5.05 -20.78
N TYR A 231 0.15 4.18 -20.12
CA TYR A 231 0.31 2.80 -20.57
C TYR A 231 -0.99 2.01 -20.47
N LEU A 232 -1.76 2.22 -19.39
CA LEU A 232 -2.99 1.48 -19.11
C LEU A 232 -4.15 1.86 -20.03
N THR A 233 -4.23 3.10 -20.49
CA THR A 233 -5.41 3.61 -21.23
C THR A 233 -5.09 4.17 -22.61
N GLY A 234 -3.82 4.47 -22.89
CA GLY A 234 -3.40 5.26 -24.06
C GLY A 234 -3.71 6.76 -23.95
N TYR A 235 -4.38 7.20 -22.88
CA TYR A 235 -4.72 8.60 -22.66
C TYR A 235 -3.53 9.35 -22.05
N GLU A 236 -3.11 10.42 -22.73
CA GLU A 236 -2.07 11.31 -22.21
C GLU A 236 -2.70 12.58 -21.62
N PHE A 237 -2.45 12.82 -20.35
CA PHE A 237 -2.68 14.13 -19.78
C PHE A 237 -1.73 15.12 -20.46
N LYS A 238 -2.26 16.17 -21.09
CA LYS A 238 -1.43 17.31 -21.50
C LYS A 238 -0.71 17.79 -20.26
N ALA A 239 0.61 17.93 -20.34
CA ALA A 239 1.47 18.49 -19.30
C ALA A 239 1.05 19.93 -18.97
N LYS A 240 -0.07 20.08 -18.27
CA LYS A 240 -0.21 21.13 -17.30
C LYS A 240 0.67 20.71 -16.13
N GLU A 241 1.30 21.70 -15.51
CA GLU A 241 2.08 21.62 -14.28
C GLU A 241 1.21 21.14 -13.11
N TYR A 242 0.56 19.99 -13.23
CA TYR A 242 0.02 19.26 -12.11
C TYR A 242 1.22 18.58 -11.45
N ALA A 243 2.08 19.39 -10.84
CA ALA A 243 2.92 18.88 -9.78
C ALA A 243 1.94 18.34 -8.75
N VAL A 244 1.92 17.02 -8.60
CA VAL A 244 1.05 16.36 -7.63
C VAL A 244 1.57 16.79 -6.26
N PHE A 245 0.96 17.84 -5.72
CA PHE A 245 1.37 18.38 -4.45
C PHE A 245 0.65 17.63 -3.36
N MET A 246 1.43 16.90 -2.57
CA MET A 246 1.01 16.48 -1.25
C MET A 246 0.43 17.69 -0.50
N PRO A 247 -0.82 17.60 0.03
CA PRO A 247 -1.44 18.69 0.76
C PRO A 247 -0.49 19.24 1.82
N LYS A 248 -0.47 20.56 2.02
CA LYS A 248 0.50 21.21 2.91
C LYS A 248 0.50 20.58 4.31
N ASP A 249 -0.68 20.33 4.87
CA ASP A 249 -0.81 19.77 6.21
C ASP A 249 -0.25 18.34 6.30
N VAL A 250 -0.49 17.52 5.27
CA VAL A 250 0.07 16.16 5.14
C VAL A 250 1.60 16.22 5.04
N ARG A 251 2.10 17.15 4.23
CA ARG A 251 3.53 17.38 4.01
C ARG A 251 4.25 17.76 5.31
N GLU A 252 3.75 18.76 6.03
CA GLU A 252 4.35 19.22 7.28
C GLU A 252 4.31 18.13 8.35
N ARG A 253 3.25 17.32 8.40
CA ARG A 253 3.16 16.18 9.31
C ARG A 253 4.20 15.11 8.99
N LEU A 254 4.39 14.74 7.72
CA LEU A 254 5.39 13.74 7.31
C LEU A 254 6.82 14.23 7.54
N LYS A 255 7.09 15.53 7.38
CA LYS A 255 8.36 16.14 7.79
C LYS A 255 8.59 15.99 9.28
N SER A 256 7.60 16.35 10.10
CA SER A 256 7.68 16.21 11.56
C SER A 256 7.92 14.76 11.99
N TRP A 257 7.26 13.79 11.35
CA TRP A 257 7.52 12.37 11.59
C TRP A 257 8.92 11.95 11.18
N SER A 258 9.39 12.37 10.00
CA SER A 258 10.75 12.08 9.54
C SER A 258 11.79 12.56 10.56
N ILE A 259 11.65 13.79 11.07
CA ILE A 259 12.56 14.37 12.06
C ILE A 259 12.49 13.55 13.36
N SER A 260 11.29 13.28 13.88
CA SER A 260 11.13 12.51 15.12
C SER A 260 11.74 11.10 15.04
N LEU A 261 11.55 10.42 13.90
CA LEU A 261 12.12 9.08 13.66
C LEU A 261 13.65 9.13 13.55
N LEU A 262 14.19 10.16 12.90
CA LEU A 262 15.64 10.36 12.76
C LEU A 262 16.30 10.74 14.10
N ASP A 263 15.63 11.53 14.93
CA ASP A 263 16.12 11.87 16.27
C ASP A 263 16.20 10.62 17.16
N GLU A 264 15.21 9.75 17.09
CA GLU A 264 15.23 8.47 17.80
C GLU A 264 16.33 7.54 17.27
N TYR A 265 16.49 7.49 15.93
CA TYR A 265 17.59 6.77 15.29
C TYR A 265 18.96 7.29 15.77
N ASP A 266 19.16 8.60 15.85
CA ASP A 266 20.42 9.20 16.32
C ASP A 266 20.72 8.85 17.78
N GLY A 267 19.67 8.77 18.61
CA GLY A 267 19.78 8.27 19.98
C GLY A 267 20.35 6.84 20.03
N LEU A 268 19.95 5.99 19.08
CA LEU A 268 20.44 4.62 18.95
C LEU A 268 21.75 4.49 18.16
N ALA A 269 22.13 5.47 17.34
CA ALA A 269 23.35 5.41 16.52
C ALA A 269 24.63 5.28 17.36
N SER A 270 24.57 5.70 18.64
CA SER A 270 25.67 5.56 19.61
C SER A 270 25.72 4.20 20.32
N TYR A 271 24.76 3.32 20.07
CA TYR A 271 24.67 2.01 20.71
C TYR A 271 25.89 1.14 20.36
N LYS A 272 26.48 0.48 21.36
CA LYS A 272 27.63 -0.42 21.17
C LYS A 272 27.17 -1.83 20.82
N TYR A 273 27.42 -2.24 19.58
CA TYR A 273 27.00 -3.53 19.04
C TYR A 273 28.19 -4.47 18.75
N ASP A 274 27.91 -5.76 18.67
CA ASP A 274 28.81 -6.80 18.18
C ASP A 274 29.13 -6.59 16.69
N SER A 275 30.41 -6.73 16.31
CA SER A 275 30.91 -6.56 14.94
C SER A 275 30.17 -7.37 13.86
N ARG A 276 29.54 -8.49 14.22
CA ARG A 276 28.71 -9.29 13.30
C ARG A 276 27.51 -8.53 12.74
N LEU A 277 27.09 -7.45 13.40
CA LEU A 277 25.95 -6.62 13.03
C LEU A 277 26.34 -5.38 12.21
N SER A 278 27.63 -5.18 11.91
CA SER A 278 28.13 -3.99 11.20
C SER A 278 27.47 -3.75 9.83
N ASN A 279 27.12 -4.80 9.10
CA ASN A 279 26.42 -4.66 7.81
C ASN A 279 25.03 -4.03 7.99
N ALA A 280 24.27 -4.49 8.99
CA ALA A 280 22.94 -3.93 9.28
C ALA A 280 23.04 -2.48 9.73
N VAL A 281 24.06 -2.12 10.53
CA VAL A 281 24.29 -0.73 10.93
C VAL A 281 24.67 0.15 9.75
N GLY A 282 25.49 -0.37 8.82
CA GLY A 282 25.87 0.34 7.60
C GLY A 282 24.67 0.63 6.70
N GLU A 283 23.77 -0.35 6.53
CA GLU A 283 22.53 -0.17 5.78
C GLU A 283 21.55 0.79 6.47
N ALA A 284 21.42 0.70 7.80
CA ALA A 284 20.61 1.64 8.58
C ALA A 284 21.13 3.09 8.44
N SER A 285 22.46 3.28 8.49
CA SER A 285 23.11 4.58 8.30
C SER A 285 22.88 5.14 6.90
N LYS A 286 22.94 4.29 5.88
CA LYS A 286 22.62 4.69 4.50
C LYS A 286 21.17 5.17 4.39
N LEU A 287 20.22 4.40 4.90
CA LEU A 287 18.80 4.76 4.88
C LEU A 287 18.51 6.07 5.64
N ALA A 288 19.13 6.26 6.81
CA ALA A 288 19.00 7.50 7.57
C ALA A 288 19.57 8.71 6.82
N SER A 289 20.72 8.55 6.14
CA SER A 289 21.31 9.61 5.31
C SER A 289 20.41 9.96 4.12
N GLU A 290 19.86 8.94 3.43
CA GLU A 290 18.90 9.14 2.34
C GLU A 290 17.66 9.89 2.84
N ALA A 291 17.11 9.47 3.99
CA ALA A 291 15.96 10.13 4.62
C ALA A 291 16.21 11.62 4.84
N ARG A 292 17.34 11.98 5.47
CA ARG A 292 17.73 13.38 5.72
C ARG A 292 17.78 14.22 4.45
N SER A 293 18.31 13.67 3.37
CA SER A 293 18.40 14.38 2.08
C SER A 293 17.04 14.63 1.41
N MET A 294 16.01 13.88 1.83
CA MET A 294 14.68 13.86 1.21
C MET A 294 13.59 14.55 2.05
N ILE A 295 13.90 15.06 3.24
CA ILE A 295 12.90 15.65 4.16
C ILE A 295 12.07 16.73 3.46
N ASP A 296 12.71 17.62 2.71
CA ASP A 296 12.03 18.75 2.07
C ASP A 296 11.45 18.41 0.70
N THR A 297 12.12 17.54 -0.06
CA THR A 297 11.81 17.22 -1.45
C THR A 297 10.82 16.08 -1.59
N SER A 298 10.92 15.05 -0.76
CA SER A 298 10.06 13.86 -0.75
C SER A 298 9.74 13.40 0.68
N PRO A 299 8.91 14.14 1.44
CA PRO A 299 8.67 13.90 2.86
C PRO A 299 8.15 12.50 3.20
N TYR A 300 7.36 11.89 2.30
CA TYR A 300 6.90 10.52 2.49
C TYR A 300 8.05 9.51 2.39
N VAL A 301 8.88 9.63 1.34
CA VAL A 301 10.06 8.77 1.15
C VAL A 301 11.02 8.95 2.32
N SER A 302 11.24 10.20 2.75
CA SER A 302 12.01 10.51 3.94
C SER A 302 11.49 9.79 5.18
N ALA A 303 10.18 9.90 5.48
CA ALA A 303 9.58 9.27 6.65
C ALA A 303 9.71 7.74 6.60
N SER A 304 9.48 7.14 5.43
CA SER A 304 9.62 5.69 5.21
C SER A 304 11.07 5.23 5.43
N ARG A 305 12.05 5.93 4.86
CA ARG A 305 13.48 5.62 5.01
C ARG A 305 13.95 5.80 6.46
N ALA A 306 13.51 6.86 7.13
CA ALA A 306 13.79 7.10 8.54
C ALA A 306 13.22 5.98 9.43
N PHE A 307 11.98 5.56 9.18
CA PHE A 307 11.36 4.44 9.87
C PHE A 307 12.13 3.14 9.65
N SER A 308 12.50 2.80 8.40
CA SER A 308 13.29 1.62 8.11
C SER A 308 14.66 1.64 8.80
N ALA A 309 15.35 2.78 8.79
CA ALA A 309 16.62 2.96 9.50
C ALA A 309 16.47 2.72 11.01
N LEU A 310 15.41 3.27 11.61
CA LEU A 310 15.10 3.09 13.03
C LEU A 310 14.80 1.63 13.37
N CYS A 311 13.95 0.96 12.59
CA CYS A 311 13.66 -0.46 12.76
C CYS A 311 14.93 -1.32 12.70
N MET A 312 15.84 -1.02 11.76
CA MET A 312 17.12 -1.72 11.65
C MET A 312 18.01 -1.48 12.87
N MET A 313 18.03 -0.28 13.44
CA MET A 313 18.78 -0.01 14.68
C MET A 313 18.18 -0.72 15.89
N TYR A 314 16.86 -0.81 15.98
CA TYR A 314 16.20 -1.65 16.99
C TYR A 314 16.55 -3.13 16.81
N TYR A 315 16.55 -3.64 15.58
CA TYR A 315 17.01 -4.99 15.29
C TYR A 315 18.46 -5.20 15.77
N VAL A 316 19.37 -4.28 15.45
CA VAL A 316 20.77 -4.34 15.89
C VAL A 316 20.86 -4.40 17.42
N LYS A 317 20.12 -3.53 18.11
CA LYS A 317 20.08 -3.50 19.58
C LYS A 317 19.60 -4.83 20.16
N TYR A 318 18.45 -5.33 19.70
CA TYR A 318 17.89 -6.57 20.24
C TYR A 318 18.72 -7.81 19.89
N ALA A 319 19.28 -7.84 18.68
CA ALA A 319 20.18 -8.92 18.27
C ALA A 319 21.46 -8.93 19.12
N ASP A 320 22.04 -7.78 19.41
CA ASP A 320 23.22 -7.67 20.26
C ASP A 320 22.92 -8.09 21.72
N GLU A 321 21.82 -7.61 22.30
CA GLU A 321 21.37 -8.01 23.63
C GLU A 321 21.11 -9.53 23.71
N TYR A 322 20.50 -10.11 22.67
CA TYR A 322 20.32 -11.56 22.55
C TYR A 322 21.66 -12.31 22.51
N LEU A 323 22.64 -11.80 21.75
CA LEU A 323 23.98 -12.41 21.66
C LEU A 323 24.73 -12.36 22.99
N LYS A 324 24.53 -11.29 23.78
CA LYS A 324 25.13 -11.10 25.10
C LYS A 324 24.38 -11.84 26.21
N SER A 325 23.11 -12.19 26.00
CA SER A 325 22.29 -12.86 27.00
C SER A 325 22.80 -14.27 27.32
N SER A 326 22.92 -14.56 28.61
CA SER A 326 23.26 -15.88 29.13
C SER A 326 22.12 -16.89 28.96
N ASN A 327 20.87 -16.41 28.94
CA ASN A 327 19.68 -17.23 28.69
C ASN A 327 18.85 -16.63 27.55
N LYS A 328 19.14 -17.15 26.35
CA LYS A 328 18.53 -16.74 25.09
C LYS A 328 17.01 -16.92 25.05
N GLY A 329 16.51 -18.04 25.59
CA GLY A 329 15.08 -18.32 25.60
C GLY A 329 14.31 -17.34 26.49
N LYS A 330 14.85 -17.04 27.68
CA LYS A 330 14.26 -16.06 28.58
C LYS A 330 14.24 -14.65 27.96
N TYR A 331 15.35 -14.22 27.37
CA TYR A 331 15.42 -12.90 26.72
C TYR A 331 14.35 -12.72 25.65
N ILE A 332 14.15 -13.73 24.79
CA ILE A 332 13.12 -13.67 23.74
C ILE A 332 11.72 -13.56 24.34
N ASN A 333 11.41 -14.35 25.38
CA ASN A 333 10.11 -14.27 26.05
C ASN A 333 9.88 -12.88 26.69
N ASP A 334 10.87 -12.37 27.41
CA ASP A 334 10.79 -11.05 28.06
C ASP A 334 10.61 -9.93 27.00
N LEU A 335 11.29 -10.04 25.85
CA LEU A 335 11.15 -9.10 24.74
C LEU A 335 9.75 -9.15 24.12
N VAL A 336 9.21 -10.34 23.86
CA VAL A 336 7.85 -10.52 23.32
C VAL A 336 6.82 -9.95 24.29
N ASP A 337 6.96 -10.21 25.59
CA ASP A 337 6.05 -9.68 26.61
C ASP A 337 6.10 -8.14 26.65
N SER A 338 7.30 -7.55 26.55
CA SER A 338 7.45 -6.10 26.47
C SER A 338 6.78 -5.51 25.24
N VAL A 339 6.94 -6.12 24.07
CA VAL A 339 6.32 -5.65 22.82
C VAL A 339 4.79 -5.77 22.90
N ASN A 340 4.27 -6.89 23.40
CA ASN A 340 2.84 -7.09 23.58
C ASN A 340 2.24 -6.04 24.51
N LYS A 341 2.94 -5.70 25.59
CA LYS A 341 2.50 -4.63 26.50
C LYS A 341 2.43 -3.28 25.79
N THR A 342 3.46 -2.93 25.01
CA THR A 342 3.46 -1.68 24.22
C THR A 342 2.33 -1.66 23.20
N LEU A 343 2.04 -2.78 22.52
CA LEU A 343 0.92 -2.87 21.57
C LEU A 343 -0.43 -2.56 22.25
N VAL A 344 -0.67 -3.11 23.44
CA VAL A 344 -1.88 -2.84 24.23
C VAL A 344 -1.97 -1.36 24.64
N GLU A 345 -0.85 -0.76 25.05
CA GLU A 345 -0.79 0.66 25.41
C GLU A 345 -1.10 1.56 24.20
N VAL A 346 -0.53 1.26 23.04
CA VAL A 346 -0.78 1.97 21.79
C VAL A 346 -2.23 1.80 21.34
N GLU A 347 -2.78 0.58 21.38
CA GLU A 347 -4.18 0.32 21.06
C GLU A 347 -5.13 1.12 21.97
N SER A 348 -4.83 1.19 23.26
CA SER A 348 -5.61 2.00 24.21
C SER A 348 -5.53 3.50 23.89
N ALA A 349 -4.34 4.01 23.54
CA ALA A 349 -4.15 5.39 23.14
C ALA A 349 -4.92 5.71 21.84
N LEU A 350 -4.87 4.83 20.85
CA LEU A 350 -5.63 4.98 19.60
C LEU A 350 -7.13 4.99 19.86
N ASN A 351 -7.64 4.04 20.65
CA ASN A 351 -9.07 3.95 20.98
C ASN A 351 -9.59 5.16 21.78
N SER A 352 -8.72 5.83 22.53
CA SER A 352 -9.07 7.05 23.27
C SER A 352 -8.98 8.34 22.44
N THR A 353 -8.46 8.26 21.22
CA THR A 353 -8.31 9.40 20.31
C THR A 353 -9.53 9.49 19.39
N SER A 354 -10.36 10.52 19.55
CA SER A 354 -11.48 10.76 18.64
C SER A 354 -10.97 11.20 17.25
N PRO A 355 -11.35 10.52 16.15
CA PRO A 355 -10.95 10.93 14.81
C PRO A 355 -11.49 12.33 14.51
N SER A 356 -10.57 13.27 14.24
CA SER A 356 -10.88 14.63 13.83
C SER A 356 -10.63 14.78 12.33
N ILE A 357 -11.47 15.55 11.63
CA ILE A 357 -11.35 15.83 10.18
C ILE A 357 -10.02 16.52 9.83
N ARG A 358 -9.29 17.04 10.83
CA ARG A 358 -7.97 17.67 10.68
C ARG A 358 -6.80 16.71 10.92
N CYS A 359 -7.06 15.48 11.35
CA CYS A 359 -6.03 14.49 11.60
C CYS A 359 -5.70 13.76 10.29
N ILE A 360 -4.42 13.48 10.06
CA ILE A 360 -4.00 12.63 8.93
C ILE A 360 -4.63 11.23 9.04
N GLU A 361 -4.98 10.78 10.25
CA GLU A 361 -5.77 9.60 10.55
C GLU A 361 -7.20 9.67 10.00
N ALA A 362 -7.69 10.82 9.53
CA ALA A 362 -8.93 10.91 8.76
C ALA A 362 -8.68 10.80 7.24
N TYR A 363 -7.45 11.05 6.77
CA TYR A 363 -7.01 10.93 5.38
C TYR A 363 -6.43 9.56 5.03
N ILE A 364 -5.77 8.92 5.98
CA ILE A 364 -5.18 7.58 5.87
C ILE A 364 -6.09 6.56 6.59
N GLY A 365 -6.87 7.06 7.57
CA GLY A 365 -8.00 6.39 8.20
C GLY A 365 -7.62 5.27 9.17
N ALA A 366 -8.21 5.32 10.37
CA ALA A 366 -8.40 4.16 11.24
C ALA A 366 -9.10 3.00 10.50
#